data_AF-A0A6H1LG63-F1
#
_entry.id   AF-A0A6H1LG63-F1
#
_cell.length_a   1.000
_cell.length_b   1.000
_cell.length_c   1.000
_cell.angle_alpha   90.00
_cell.angle_beta   90.00
_cell.angle_gamma   90.00
#
_symmetry.space_group_name_H-M   'P 1'
#
loop_
_entity.id
_entity.type
_entity.pdbx_description
1 polymer ?
#
loop_
_entity_poly.entity_id
_entity_poly.type
_entity_poly.pdbx_seq_one_letter_code
_entity_poly.pdbx_strand_id
1 'polypeptide(L)'
;MAVPHSLGIDRIACDGYGLCAELLPELVELDEWGYPIMGSAPLAGEALGHARRAVAACPALALRLDRAPGRAPDRRPAPRS
;
A
#
# COMPACT_ATOMS: atom_id res chain seq x y z
N MET A 1 12.04 -4.86 19.08
CA MET A 1 12.31 -4.71 17.62
C MET A 1 10.97 -4.62 16.91
N ALA A 2 10.70 -3.52 16.19
CA ALA A 2 9.46 -3.39 15.44
C ALA A 2 9.48 -4.36 14.24
N VAL A 3 8.39 -5.11 14.03
CA VAL A 3 8.26 -5.98 12.86
C VAL A 3 7.87 -5.12 11.66
N PRO A 4 8.56 -5.22 10.51
CA PRO A 4 8.18 -4.47 9.31
C PRO A 4 6.82 -4.92 8.81
N HIS A 5 6.07 -3.99 8.23
CA HIS A 5 4.78 -4.24 7.59
C HIS A 5 4.87 -3.88 6.10
N SER A 6 3.93 -4.37 5.31
CA SER A 6 3.73 -3.98 3.92
C SER A 6 2.30 -3.51 3.73
N LEU A 7 2.10 -2.53 2.85
CA LEU A 7 0.76 -2.05 2.49
C LEU A 7 0.28 -2.81 1.25
N GLY A 8 -0.88 -3.45 1.38
CA GLY A 8 -1.55 -4.15 0.28
C GLY A 8 -2.80 -3.40 -0.15
N ILE A 9 -3.18 -3.60 -1.41
CA ILE A 9 -4.45 -3.11 -1.95
C ILE A 9 -5.21 -4.22 -2.67
N ASP A 10 -6.52 -4.27 -2.46
CA ASP A 10 -7.46 -4.96 -3.33
C ASP A 10 -7.87 -4.02 -4.47
N ARG A 11 -7.37 -4.30 -5.68
CA ARG A 11 -7.63 -3.47 -6.86
C ARG A 11 -9.05 -3.65 -7.42
N ILE A 12 -9.76 -4.72 -7.04
CA ILE A 12 -11.14 -4.96 -7.47
C ILE A 12 -12.09 -4.15 -6.60
N ALA A 13 -11.82 -4.06 -5.30
CA ALA A 13 -12.63 -3.27 -4.37
C ALA A 13 -12.32 -1.75 -4.43
N CYS A 14 -11.16 -1.35 -4.95
CA CYS A 14 -10.78 0.07 -4.99
C CYS A 14 -11.56 0.83 -6.05
N ASP A 15 -12.24 1.92 -5.65
CA ASP A 15 -12.96 2.83 -6.56
C ASP A 15 -12.28 4.21 -6.74
N GLY A 16 -10.97 4.32 -6.45
CA GLY A 16 -10.20 5.54 -6.78
C GLY A 16 -10.47 6.78 -5.89
N TYR A 17 -10.88 6.60 -4.63
CA TYR A 17 -11.17 7.72 -3.70
C TYR A 17 -9.98 8.65 -3.36
N GLY A 18 -8.74 8.25 -3.64
CA GLY A 18 -7.55 9.10 -3.46
C GLY A 18 -7.04 9.35 -2.03
N LEU A 19 -7.84 9.12 -0.98
CA LEU A 19 -7.46 9.40 0.43
C LEU A 19 -6.17 8.69 0.89
N CYS A 20 -5.82 7.57 0.26
CA CYS A 20 -4.58 6.85 0.55
C CYS A 20 -3.33 7.63 0.17
N ALA A 21 -3.34 8.32 -0.98
CA ALA A 21 -2.22 9.15 -1.43
C ALA A 21 -2.10 10.44 -0.60
N GLU A 22 -3.21 10.99 -0.12
CA GLU A 22 -3.19 12.14 0.81
C GLU A 22 -2.59 11.79 2.17
N LEU A 23 -2.89 10.58 2.68
CA LEU A 23 -2.47 10.14 4.02
C LEU A 23 -1.10 9.45 4.04
N LEU A 24 -0.64 8.93 2.91
CA LEU A 24 0.64 8.24 2.75
C LEU A 24 1.29 8.55 1.40
N PRO A 25 1.59 9.83 1.10
CA PRO A 25 2.17 10.25 -0.17
C PRO A 25 3.58 9.68 -0.39
N GLU A 26 4.28 9.27 0.68
CA GLU A 26 5.61 8.67 0.58
C GLU A 26 5.61 7.25 -0.03
N LEU A 27 4.47 6.58 -0.08
CA LEU A 27 4.34 5.20 -0.58
C LEU A 27 3.26 5.05 -1.66
N VAL A 28 2.31 5.97 -1.72
CA VAL A 28 1.16 5.87 -2.61
C VAL A 28 1.06 7.12 -3.47
N GLU A 29 1.15 6.92 -4.77
CA GLU A 29 0.85 7.94 -5.78
C GLU A 29 -0.46 7.57 -6.49
N LEU A 30 -1.14 8.53 -7.10
CA LEU A 30 -2.30 8.26 -7.94
C LEU A 30 -1.89 8.32 -9.41
N ASP A 31 -2.42 7.40 -10.21
CA ASP A 31 -2.32 7.48 -11.66
C ASP A 31 -3.30 8.54 -12.23
N GLU A 32 -3.30 8.67 -13.56
CA GLU A 32 -4.16 9.59 -14.29
C GLU A 32 -5.67 9.29 -14.17
N TRP A 33 -6.03 8.10 -13.67
CA TRP A 33 -7.41 7.68 -13.43
C TRP A 33 -7.80 7.73 -11.94
N GLY A 34 -6.89 8.16 -11.06
CA GLY A 34 -7.12 8.23 -9.62
C GLY A 34 -6.92 6.90 -8.88
N TYR A 35 -6.39 5.86 -9.53
CA TYR A 35 -6.07 4.60 -8.88
C TYR A 35 -4.66 4.64 -8.27
N PRO A 36 -4.48 4.01 -7.10
CA PRO A 36 -3.20 4.08 -6.40
C PRO A 36 -2.13 3.17 -7.01
N ILE A 37 -0.96 3.77 -7.23
CA ILE A 37 0.32 3.11 -7.52
C ILE A 37 1.05 2.96 -6.18
N MET A 38 1.30 1.71 -5.78
CA MET A 38 1.85 1.38 -4.46
C MET A 38 3.35 1.07 -4.55
N GLY A 39 4.15 1.76 -3.75
CA GLY A 39 5.55 1.40 -3.53
C GLY A 39 5.70 0.14 -2.67
N SER A 40 6.92 -0.42 -2.66
CA SER A 40 7.23 -1.66 -1.94
C SER A 40 8.06 -1.46 -0.67
N ALA A 41 8.17 -0.21 -0.18
CA ALA A 41 9.00 0.08 0.98
C ALA A 41 8.41 -0.55 2.25
N PRO A 42 9.23 -1.23 3.08
CA PRO A 42 8.78 -1.72 4.37
C PRO A 42 8.33 -0.58 5.28
N LEU A 43 7.20 -0.77 5.96
CA LEU A 43 6.61 0.19 6.88
C LEU A 43 7.03 -0.10 8.32
N ALA A 44 7.59 0.92 8.97
CA ALA A 44 7.94 0.94 10.39
C ALA A 44 7.87 2.38 10.94
N GLY A 45 7.87 2.54 12.27
CA GLY A 45 7.85 3.85 12.91
C GLY A 45 6.67 4.73 12.46
N GLU A 46 6.93 5.99 12.15
CA GLU A 46 5.91 6.96 11.71
C GLU A 46 5.21 6.55 10.41
N ALA A 47 5.92 5.98 9.44
CA ALA A 47 5.33 5.53 8.18
C ALA A 47 4.25 4.44 8.41
N LEU A 48 4.45 3.57 9.40
CA LEU A 48 3.42 2.61 9.80
C LEU A 48 2.20 3.31 10.43
N GLY A 49 2.41 4.42 11.15
CA GLY A 49 1.34 5.28 11.66
C GLY A 49 0.51 5.90 10.55
N HIS A 50 1.15 6.46 9.53
CA HIS A 50 0.49 6.97 8.31
C HIS A 50 -0.29 5.87 7.59
N ALA A 51 0.33 4.72 7.38
CA ALA A 51 -0.31 3.61 6.68
C ALA A 51 -1.55 3.07 7.42
N ARG A 52 -1.53 3.05 8.76
CA ARG A 52 -2.73 2.70 9.57
C ARG A 52 -3.86 3.69 9.38
N ARG A 53 -3.56 5.00 9.33
CA ARG A 53 -4.57 6.03 9.04
C ARG A 53 -5.13 5.86 7.63
N ALA A 54 -4.28 5.62 6.64
CA ALA A 54 -4.71 5.36 5.27
C ALA A 54 -5.65 4.15 5.16
N VAL A 55 -5.32 3.03 5.82
CA VAL A 55 -6.19 1.85 5.88
C VAL A 55 -7.54 2.18 6.52
N ALA A 56 -7.54 2.86 7.68
CA ALA A 56 -8.77 3.19 8.40
C ALA A 56 -9.66 4.20 7.65
N ALA A 57 -9.07 5.07 6.83
CA ALA A 57 -9.80 6.08 6.07
C ALA A 57 -10.34 5.57 4.73
N CYS A 58 -9.95 4.37 4.28
CA CYS A 58 -10.37 3.84 2.98
C CYS A 58 -11.87 3.52 2.95
N PRO A 59 -12.71 4.25 2.19
CA PRO A 59 -14.16 4.05 2.22
C PRO A 59 -14.56 2.68 1.66
N ALA A 60 -13.82 2.19 0.67
CA ALA A 60 -14.03 0.90 0.04
C ALA A 60 -13.44 -0.28 0.81
N LEU A 61 -12.72 -0.04 1.91
CA LEU A 61 -11.98 -1.07 2.66
C LEU A 61 -10.99 -1.88 1.79
N ALA A 62 -10.48 -1.26 0.72
CA ALA A 62 -9.59 -1.89 -0.24
C ALA A 62 -8.13 -1.99 0.26
N LEU A 63 -7.75 -1.18 1.25
CA LEU A 63 -6.39 -1.16 1.80
C LEU A 63 -6.23 -2.11 2.99
N ARG A 64 -5.06 -2.74 3.10
CA ARG A 64 -4.70 -3.59 4.22
C ARG A 64 -3.23 -3.46 4.61
N LEU A 65 -2.95 -3.75 5.87
CA LEU A 65 -1.58 -3.89 6.37
C LEU A 65 -1.28 -5.36 6.62
N ASP A 66 -0.27 -5.86 5.94
CA ASP A 66 0.23 -7.21 6.11
C ASP A 66 1.51 -7.16 6.94
N ARG A 67 1.72 -8.16 7.81
CA ARG A 67 3.01 -8.33 8.49
C ARG A 67 4.00 -8.80 7.43
N ALA A 68 4.99 -7.99 7.09
CA ALA A 68 5.99 -8.41 6.13
C ALA A 68 6.88 -9.47 6.79
N PRO A 69 6.94 -10.73 6.30
CA PRO A 69 8.11 -11.54 6.57
C PRO A 69 9.31 -10.78 6.00
N GLY A 70 10.46 -10.73 6.69
CA GLY A 70 11.64 -9.98 6.25
C GLY A 70 12.27 -10.53 4.96
N ARG A 71 11.57 -10.49 3.82
CA ARG A 71 11.97 -11.03 2.52
C ARG A 71 11.43 -10.14 1.40
N ALA A 72 12.40 -9.71 0.58
CA ALA A 72 12.42 -9.01 -0.71
C ALA A 72 11.09 -8.65 -1.42
N PRO A 73 11.03 -7.47 -2.08
CA PRO A 73 9.91 -7.06 -2.94
C PRO A 73 9.62 -8.13 -4.00
N ASP A 74 8.36 -8.22 -4.40
CA ASP A 74 7.86 -9.33 -5.20
C ASP A 74 8.68 -9.56 -6.48
N ARG A 75 8.83 -10.84 -6.80
CA ARG A 75 9.31 -11.29 -8.10
C ARG A 75 8.17 -11.10 -9.08
N ARG A 76 8.27 -10.10 -9.94
CA ARG A 76 7.55 -10.07 -11.22
C ARG A 76 7.75 -11.43 -11.91
N PRO A 77 6.71 -12.24 -12.19
CA PRO A 77 6.89 -13.46 -12.96
C PRO A 77 7.50 -13.06 -14.31
N ALA A 78 8.61 -13.71 -14.67
CA ALA A 78 9.24 -13.51 -15.97
C ALA A 78 8.21 -13.79 -17.08
N PRO A 79 8.22 -13.01 -18.18
CA PRO A 79 7.33 -13.30 -19.31
C PRO A 79 7.57 -14.74 -19.76
N ARG A 80 6.49 -15.51 -19.89
CA ARG A 80 6.56 -16.79 -20.61
C ARG A 80 6.65 -16.46 -22.10
N SER A 81 7.66 -17.04 -22.75
CA SER A 81 8.01 -16.89 -24.17
C SER A 81 6.83 -17.08 -25.12
#